data_AF-A0A7X7KKU8-F1
#
_entry.id   AF-A0A7X7KKU8-F1
#
_cell.length_a   1.000
_cell.length_b   1.000
_cell.length_c   1.000
_cell.angle_alpha   90.00
_cell.angle_beta   90.00
_cell.angle_gamma   90.00
#
_symmetry.space_group_name_H-M   'P 1'
#
loop_
_entity.id
_entity.type
_entity.pdbx_description
1 polymer ?
#
loop_
_entity_poly.entity_id
_entity_poly.type
_entity_poly.pdbx_seq_one_letter_code
_entity_poly.pdbx_strand_id
1 'polypeptide(L)'
;MTTFRLILRSLRHRPASQAATALAIAISAAVITGALLVGDSVRGSLRRRVELRLGAVTHAVVPGDRLVTADLASRLSRRLSRPAAGLLEVPGVAATPDGSRRLPRVTVLGIDAAIAAMAGPAGFTVPAAGEVIMGAAAAGRLGLAPGQVVVVRAENLNAFPRDTPLAAAGSRQVALRLTLRAILGEDQLAGLSLRADPLSPVNLFVDRTDLCRALELPDRVNRILLAAPAATDEAMAAALAATWRLDDVGLDLRERAGGCTLTSERIFLDAEVQRAAAALDPAAATVLTYFVTAIGRAGCESPFAFITGTDAAWLHGDLGDDGVVVNRWLADDLACGPGDTLDIRYLAV
;
A
#
# COMPACT_ATOMS: atom_id res chain seq x y z
N MET A 1 41.98 16.31 66.94
CA MET A 1 41.75 17.06 65.69
C MET A 1 40.81 16.25 64.82
N THR A 2 39.69 16.81 64.35
CA THR A 2 38.76 16.08 63.49
C THR A 2 39.18 16.22 62.03
N THR A 3 39.11 15.14 61.26
CA THR A 3 39.37 15.09 59.82
C THR A 3 38.60 16.18 59.06
N PHE A 4 37.36 16.45 59.49
CA PHE A 4 36.51 17.51 58.93
C PHE A 4 37.10 18.93 59.08
N ARG A 5 37.73 19.25 60.23
CA ARG A 5 38.40 20.56 60.43
C ARG A 5 39.64 20.72 59.57
N LEU A 6 40.35 19.63 59.27
CA LEU A 6 41.50 19.63 58.35
C LEU A 6 41.06 19.89 56.91
N ILE A 7 39.98 19.24 56.46
CA ILE A 7 39.38 19.45 55.12
C ILE A 7 38.96 20.93 54.96
N LEU A 8 38.26 21.50 55.94
CA LEU A 8 37.79 22.88 55.87
C LEU A 8 38.94 23.92 55.89
N ARG A 9 40.02 23.65 56.64
CA ARG A 9 41.24 24.49 56.62
C ARG A 9 41.98 24.39 55.28
N SER A 10 42.04 23.19 54.69
CA SER A 10 42.62 22.97 53.35
C SER A 10 41.88 23.77 52.28
N LEU A 11 40.54 23.77 52.34
CA LEU A 11 39.70 24.56 51.43
C LEU A 11 39.97 26.06 51.52
N ARG A 12 40.21 26.59 52.73
CA ARG A 12 40.55 27.99 52.95
C ARG A 12 41.99 28.36 52.58
N HIS A 13 42.93 27.40 52.58
CA HIS A 13 44.35 27.67 52.33
C HIS A 13 44.66 27.92 50.84
N ARG A 14 43.86 27.34 49.92
CA ARG A 14 44.00 27.56 48.46
C ARG A 14 42.65 27.86 47.80
N PRO A 15 42.05 29.04 48.05
CA PRO A 15 40.69 29.35 47.62
C PRO A 15 40.53 29.37 46.09
N ALA A 16 41.53 29.86 45.35
CA ALA A 16 41.45 29.95 43.89
C ALA A 16 41.38 28.57 43.20
N SER A 17 42.19 27.60 43.66
CA SER A 17 42.19 26.25 43.11
C SER A 17 40.89 25.50 43.44
N GLN A 18 40.40 25.63 44.67
CA GLN A 18 39.16 24.98 45.10
C GLN A 18 37.93 25.60 44.43
N ALA A 19 37.92 26.92 44.19
CA ALA A 19 36.89 27.60 43.43
C ALA A 19 36.87 27.14 41.95
N ALA A 20 38.04 26.97 41.32
CA ALA A 20 38.13 26.43 39.96
C ALA A 20 37.58 25.00 39.86
N THR A 21 37.90 24.13 40.82
CA THR A 21 37.34 22.77 40.89
C THR A 21 35.82 22.77 41.11
N ALA A 22 35.32 23.61 42.02
CA ALA A 22 33.88 23.75 42.26
C ALA A 22 33.15 24.26 41.01
N LEU A 23 33.71 25.22 40.29
CA LEU A 23 33.16 25.74 39.04
C LEU A 23 33.17 24.66 37.95
N ALA A 24 34.25 23.89 37.82
CA ALA A 24 34.33 22.79 36.87
C ALA A 24 33.26 21.71 37.16
N ILE A 25 33.05 21.35 38.43
CA ILE A 25 31.99 20.43 38.85
C ILE A 25 30.61 21.02 38.53
N ALA A 26 30.38 22.30 38.84
CA ALA A 26 29.11 22.96 38.56
C ALA A 26 28.80 23.01 37.07
N ILE A 27 29.78 23.35 36.22
CA ILE A 27 29.63 23.34 34.76
C ILE A 27 29.37 21.92 34.27
N SER A 28 30.13 20.93 34.74
CA SER A 28 29.94 19.52 34.34
C SER A 28 28.55 19.02 34.71
N ALA A 29 28.07 19.31 35.93
CA ALA A 29 26.73 18.97 36.38
C ALA A 29 25.63 19.68 35.56
N ALA A 30 25.82 20.96 35.23
CA ALA A 30 24.89 21.72 34.40
C ALA A 30 24.81 21.15 32.98
N VAL A 31 25.94 20.79 32.37
CA VAL A 31 25.99 20.19 31.03
C VAL A 31 25.31 18.83 31.02
N ILE A 32 25.58 17.96 32.00
CA ILE A 32 24.95 16.64 32.11
C ILE A 32 23.44 16.78 32.31
N THR A 33 23.00 17.67 33.20
CA THR A 33 21.58 17.90 33.46
C THR A 33 20.87 18.48 32.25
N GLY A 34 21.50 19.45 31.56
CA GLY A 34 20.99 20.02 30.32
C GLY A 34 20.83 18.98 29.21
N ALA A 35 21.83 18.12 29.02
CA ALA A 35 21.76 17.03 28.04
C ALA A 35 20.64 16.02 28.34
N LEU A 36 20.45 15.65 29.61
CA LEU A 36 19.37 14.76 30.04
C LEU A 36 17.99 15.39 29.81
N LEU A 37 17.82 16.67 30.13
CA LEU A 37 16.54 17.38 29.97
C LEU A 37 16.16 17.58 28.50
N VAL A 38 17.14 17.90 27.65
CA VAL A 38 16.93 17.96 26.19
C VAL A 38 16.57 16.58 25.65
N GLY A 39 17.28 15.53 26.08
CA GLY A 39 16.99 14.16 25.68
C GLY A 39 15.57 13.70 26.03
N ASP A 40 15.11 14.00 27.25
CA ASP A 40 13.75 13.66 27.69
C ASP A 40 12.67 14.45 26.93
N SER A 41 12.91 15.75 26.70
CA SER A 41 12.00 16.59 25.91
C SER A 41 11.87 16.12 24.46
N VAL A 42 12.99 15.78 23.81
CA VAL A 42 12.99 15.23 22.44
C VAL A 42 12.30 13.87 22.41
N ARG A 43 12.58 12.98 23.36
CA ARG A 43 11.92 11.67 23.46
C ARG A 43 10.41 11.82 23.65
N GLY A 44 9.98 12.71 24.55
CA GLY A 44 8.57 13.03 24.78
C GLY A 44 7.88 13.60 23.54
N SER A 45 8.53 14.53 22.84
CA SER A 45 8.03 15.12 21.59
C SER A 45 7.88 14.08 20.48
N LEU A 46 8.88 13.22 20.29
CA LEU A 46 8.83 12.14 19.29
C LEU A 46 7.73 11.13 19.61
N ARG A 47 7.60 10.72 20.87
CA ARG A 47 6.55 9.80 21.31
C ARG A 47 5.16 10.38 21.03
N ARG A 48 4.92 11.64 21.41
CA ARG A 48 3.65 12.32 21.15
C ARG A 48 3.33 12.41 19.67
N ARG A 49 4.32 12.68 18.81
CA ARG A 49 4.13 12.68 17.34
C ARG A 49 3.72 11.31 16.82
N VAL A 50 4.32 10.24 17.31
CA VAL A 50 3.95 8.88 16.92
C VAL A 50 2.53 8.54 17.38
N GLU A 51 2.17 8.88 18.62
CA GLU A 51 0.83 8.66 19.17
C GLU A 51 -0.26 9.40 18.39
N LEU A 52 -0.06 10.68 18.07
CA LEU A 52 -1.01 11.46 17.24
C LEU A 52 -1.12 10.92 15.81
N ARG A 53 -0.02 10.41 15.26
CA ARG A 53 0.06 9.91 13.88
C ARG A 53 -0.54 8.52 13.70
N LEU A 54 -0.43 7.65 14.69
CA LEU A 54 -0.93 6.27 14.59
C LEU A 54 -2.28 6.08 15.30
N GLY A 55 -2.65 6.95 16.24
CA GLY A 55 -3.82 6.73 17.08
C GLY A 55 -3.70 5.41 17.84
N ALA A 56 -4.72 4.56 17.76
CA ALA A 56 -4.73 3.24 18.39
C ALA A 56 -4.10 2.12 17.53
N VAL A 57 -3.58 2.45 16.34
CA VAL A 57 -2.98 1.46 15.42
C VAL A 57 -1.68 0.92 16.01
N THR A 58 -1.61 -0.40 16.16
CA THR A 58 -0.38 -1.08 16.63
C THR A 58 0.26 -1.94 15.56
N HIS A 59 -0.54 -2.55 14.67
CA HIS A 59 -0.04 -3.37 13.56
C HIS A 59 -0.71 -2.93 12.25
N ALA A 60 -0.02 -3.18 11.14
CA ALA A 60 -0.56 -2.96 9.80
C ALA A 60 -0.18 -4.11 8.88
N VAL A 61 -1.12 -4.56 8.06
CA VAL A 61 -0.86 -5.48 6.95
C VAL A 61 -0.74 -4.65 5.67
N VAL A 62 0.41 -4.78 5.02
CA VAL A 62 0.80 -4.01 3.82
C VAL A 62 1.11 -5.04 2.72
N PRO A 63 0.16 -5.33 1.81
CA PRO A 63 0.30 -6.36 0.77
C PRO A 63 1.28 -6.00 -0.35
N GLY A 64 2.12 -4.98 -0.16
CA GLY A 64 3.03 -4.46 -1.20
C GLY A 64 2.27 -3.78 -2.34
N ASP A 65 2.40 -4.36 -3.53
CA ASP A 65 1.76 -3.94 -4.78
C ASP A 65 0.38 -4.60 -5.00
N ARG A 66 -0.05 -5.46 -4.07
CA ARG A 66 -1.35 -6.16 -4.16
C ARG A 66 -2.47 -5.36 -3.50
N LEU A 67 -3.67 -5.64 -4.00
CA LEU A 67 -4.92 -5.31 -3.33
C LEU A 67 -5.47 -6.58 -2.71
N VAL A 68 -6.05 -6.46 -1.51
CA VAL A 68 -6.71 -7.55 -0.78
C VAL A 68 -8.20 -7.23 -0.66
N THR A 69 -9.03 -8.23 -0.35
CA THR A 69 -10.45 -7.98 -0.13
C THR A 69 -10.66 -7.15 1.15
N ALA A 70 -11.65 -6.26 1.14
CA ALA A 70 -12.05 -5.51 2.32
C ALA A 70 -12.56 -6.42 3.46
N ASP A 71 -13.15 -7.57 3.12
CA ASP A 71 -13.61 -8.56 4.12
C ASP A 71 -12.46 -9.19 4.90
N LEU A 72 -11.23 -9.23 4.37
CA LEU A 72 -10.07 -9.73 5.12
C LEU A 72 -9.89 -9.00 6.45
N ALA A 73 -10.08 -7.68 6.48
CA ALA A 73 -10.02 -6.89 7.72
C ALA A 73 -11.10 -7.35 8.72
N SER A 74 -12.32 -7.59 8.23
CA SER A 74 -13.43 -8.07 9.07
C SER A 74 -13.19 -9.48 9.62
N ARG A 75 -12.66 -10.39 8.79
CA ARG A 75 -12.28 -11.74 9.24
C ARG A 75 -11.16 -11.72 10.26
N LEU A 76 -10.12 -10.90 10.05
CA LEU A 76 -9.04 -10.71 11.02
C LEU A 76 -9.56 -10.16 12.34
N SER A 77 -10.46 -9.17 12.28
CA SER A 77 -11.08 -8.60 13.47
C SER A 77 -11.82 -9.65 14.28
N ARG A 78 -12.63 -10.49 13.63
CA ARG A 78 -13.35 -11.61 14.27
C ARG A 78 -12.39 -12.63 14.88
N ARG A 79 -11.37 -13.06 14.13
CA ARG A 79 -10.42 -14.09 14.60
C ARG A 79 -9.61 -13.63 15.80
N LEU A 80 -9.12 -12.40 15.77
CA LEU A 80 -8.29 -11.84 16.85
C LEU A 80 -9.13 -11.28 18.01
N SER A 81 -10.44 -11.12 17.82
CA SER A 81 -11.30 -10.37 18.76
C SER A 81 -10.75 -8.97 19.04
N ARG A 82 -10.24 -8.31 18.00
CA ARG A 82 -9.62 -6.97 18.04
C ARG A 82 -10.13 -6.10 16.90
N PRO A 83 -10.20 -4.77 17.05
CA PRO A 83 -10.60 -3.89 15.96
C PRO A 83 -9.59 -3.94 14.81
N ALA A 84 -10.11 -4.09 13.59
CA ALA A 84 -9.33 -3.98 12.36
C ALA A 84 -10.11 -3.16 11.32
N ALA A 85 -9.41 -2.33 10.56
CA ALA A 85 -9.98 -1.46 9.54
C ALA A 85 -9.23 -1.61 8.22
N GLY A 86 -9.94 -1.92 7.14
CA GLY A 86 -9.39 -1.97 5.79
C GLY A 86 -9.57 -0.62 5.09
N LEU A 87 -8.48 -0.07 4.55
CA LEU A 87 -8.52 1.20 3.82
C LEU A 87 -7.84 1.10 2.46
N LEU A 88 -8.34 1.90 1.52
CA LEU A 88 -7.76 2.06 0.19
C LEU A 88 -6.96 3.37 0.16
N GLU A 89 -5.64 3.26 0.20
CA GLU A 89 -4.70 4.37 0.15
C GLU A 89 -4.25 4.64 -1.29
N VAL A 90 -4.56 5.81 -1.82
CA VAL A 90 -4.27 6.18 -3.22
C VAL A 90 -3.65 7.57 -3.27
N PRO A 91 -2.53 7.78 -4.00
CA PRO A 91 -1.99 9.11 -4.24
C PRO A 91 -2.98 9.98 -5.02
N GLY A 92 -2.99 11.29 -4.75
CA GLY A 92 -3.89 12.18 -5.47
C GLY A 92 -3.50 13.65 -5.43
N VAL A 93 -4.39 14.45 -5.98
CA VAL A 93 -4.33 15.92 -5.99
C VAL A 93 -5.71 16.49 -5.69
N ALA A 94 -5.80 17.40 -4.73
CA ALA A 94 -7.03 18.14 -4.47
C ALA A 94 -6.98 19.55 -5.06
N ALA A 95 -8.12 20.04 -5.53
CA ALA A 95 -8.26 21.41 -6.02
C ALA A 95 -9.66 21.96 -5.73
N THR A 96 -9.77 23.28 -5.66
CA THR A 96 -11.08 23.94 -5.66
C THR A 96 -11.76 23.77 -7.02
N PRO A 97 -13.11 23.83 -7.11
CA PRO A 97 -13.84 23.61 -8.36
C PRO A 97 -13.48 24.58 -9.50
N ASP A 98 -13.12 25.81 -9.14
CA ASP A 98 -12.64 26.87 -10.04
C ASP A 98 -11.16 26.70 -10.43
N GLY A 99 -10.44 25.75 -9.82
CA GLY A 99 -9.02 25.50 -10.05
C GLY A 99 -8.08 26.56 -9.46
N SER A 100 -8.58 27.56 -8.74
CA SER A 100 -7.78 28.66 -8.20
C SER A 100 -6.76 28.21 -7.15
N ARG A 101 -7.11 27.19 -6.35
CA ARG A 101 -6.23 26.61 -5.34
C ARG A 101 -6.05 25.12 -5.59
N ARG A 102 -4.81 24.68 -5.56
CA ARG A 102 -4.43 23.28 -5.79
C ARG A 102 -3.47 22.80 -4.73
N LEU A 103 -3.72 21.60 -4.25
CA LEU A 103 -2.96 20.90 -3.24
C LEU A 103 -2.37 19.62 -3.84
N PRO A 104 -1.11 19.65 -4.32
CA PRO A 104 -0.46 18.46 -4.87
C PRO A 104 -0.04 17.48 -3.76
N ARG A 105 0.20 16.22 -4.13
CA ARG A 105 0.71 15.16 -3.24
C ARG A 105 -0.16 14.96 -1.99
N VAL A 106 -1.47 14.81 -2.21
CA VAL A 106 -2.38 14.36 -1.14
C VAL A 106 -2.47 12.84 -1.14
N THR A 107 -2.76 12.27 0.01
CA THR A 107 -3.11 10.86 0.15
C THR A 107 -4.62 10.77 0.29
N VAL A 108 -5.27 10.12 -0.65
CA VAL A 108 -6.72 9.84 -0.60
C VAL A 108 -6.90 8.50 0.10
N LEU A 109 -7.64 8.50 1.20
CA LEU A 109 -7.91 7.34 2.03
C LEU A 109 -9.39 7.01 1.94
N GLY A 110 -9.72 5.93 1.21
CA GLY A 110 -11.04 5.33 1.22
C GLY A 110 -11.22 4.52 2.49
N ILE A 111 -12.13 4.95 3.35
CA ILE A 111 -12.35 4.37 4.69
C ILE A 111 -13.79 3.91 4.89
N ASP A 112 -13.99 3.04 5.86
CA ASP A 112 -15.32 2.66 6.37
C ASP A 112 -15.46 3.03 7.85
N ALA A 113 -16.59 2.67 8.46
CA ALA A 113 -16.85 2.96 9.86
C ALA A 113 -15.86 2.30 10.84
N ALA A 114 -15.15 1.23 10.44
CA ALA A 114 -14.21 0.53 11.31
C ALA A 114 -12.99 1.39 11.65
N ILE A 115 -12.66 2.40 10.81
CA ILE A 115 -11.55 3.33 11.09
C ILE A 115 -11.76 4.12 12.38
N ALA A 116 -13.00 4.33 12.81
CA ALA A 116 -13.29 5.06 14.04
C ALA A 116 -12.72 4.35 15.27
N ALA A 117 -12.58 3.02 15.24
CA ALA A 117 -11.93 2.26 16.31
C ALA A 117 -10.40 2.45 16.35
N MET A 118 -9.79 2.96 15.27
CA MET A 118 -8.38 3.33 15.23
C MET A 118 -8.15 4.74 15.77
N ALA A 119 -9.20 5.54 15.89
CA ALA A 119 -9.09 6.90 16.38
C ALA A 119 -8.82 6.92 17.89
N GLY A 120 -8.09 7.95 18.32
CA GLY A 120 -7.84 8.21 19.73
C GLY A 120 -9.11 8.63 20.50
N PRO A 121 -8.96 9.06 21.76
CA PRO A 121 -10.09 9.44 22.63
C PRO A 121 -10.95 10.60 22.11
N ALA A 122 -10.44 11.40 21.15
CA ALA A 122 -11.16 12.49 20.52
C ALA A 122 -12.26 12.03 19.53
N GLY A 123 -12.32 10.72 19.24
CA GLY A 123 -13.24 10.16 18.26
C GLY A 123 -12.93 10.55 16.82
N PHE A 124 -13.72 10.02 15.89
CA PHE A 124 -13.56 10.27 14.46
C PHE A 124 -14.91 10.29 13.77
N THR A 125 -15.14 11.33 12.96
CA THR A 125 -16.34 11.42 12.13
C THR A 125 -16.06 10.74 10.80
N VAL A 126 -16.90 9.78 10.43
CA VAL A 126 -16.78 9.03 9.17
C VAL A 126 -17.53 9.82 8.08
N PRO A 127 -16.94 10.06 6.89
CA PRO A 127 -17.62 10.73 5.79
C PRO A 127 -18.72 9.84 5.22
N ALA A 128 -19.85 10.44 4.83
CA ALA A 128 -20.85 9.75 4.02
C ALA A 128 -20.44 9.72 2.54
N ALA A 129 -21.23 9.00 1.72
CA ALA A 129 -21.06 9.01 0.27
C ALA A 129 -21.11 10.45 -0.29
N GLY A 130 -20.17 10.78 -1.19
CA GLY A 130 -19.99 12.12 -1.75
C GLY A 130 -19.37 13.16 -0.81
N GLU A 131 -18.96 12.76 0.40
CA GLU A 131 -18.30 13.64 1.37
C GLU A 131 -16.80 13.39 1.46
N VAL A 132 -16.09 14.39 1.98
CA VAL A 132 -14.66 14.30 2.30
C VAL A 132 -14.37 14.97 3.63
N ILE A 133 -13.41 14.43 4.35
CA ILE A 133 -12.90 14.97 5.60
C ILE A 133 -11.39 15.15 5.45
N MET A 134 -10.83 16.23 5.99
CA MET A 134 -9.41 16.54 5.87
C MET A 134 -8.88 17.26 7.11
N GLY A 135 -7.56 17.26 7.32
CA GLY A 135 -6.94 18.02 8.41
C GLY A 135 -6.97 19.54 8.20
N ALA A 136 -6.82 20.30 9.28
CA ALA A 136 -6.81 21.77 9.26
C ALA A 136 -5.78 22.38 8.28
N ALA A 137 -4.60 21.78 8.16
CA ALA A 137 -3.56 22.23 7.23
C ALA A 137 -4.01 22.11 5.76
N ALA A 138 -4.74 21.04 5.41
CA ALA A 138 -5.26 20.83 4.05
C ALA A 138 -6.37 21.85 3.74
N ALA A 139 -7.31 22.01 4.67
CA ALA A 139 -8.43 22.94 4.54
C ALA A 139 -7.94 24.39 4.43
N GLY A 140 -6.97 24.81 5.25
CA GLY A 140 -6.39 26.14 5.21
C GLY A 140 -5.69 26.45 3.88
N ARG A 141 -4.93 25.50 3.33
CA ARG A 141 -4.26 25.67 2.02
C ARG A 141 -5.26 25.78 0.86
N LEU A 142 -6.36 25.01 0.92
CA LEU A 142 -7.44 25.09 -0.06
C LEU A 142 -8.42 26.23 0.20
N GLY A 143 -8.37 26.88 1.36
CA GLY A 143 -9.31 27.93 1.75
C GLY A 143 -10.75 27.43 1.87
N LEU A 144 -10.94 26.18 2.29
CA LEU A 144 -12.24 25.53 2.35
C LEU A 144 -12.79 25.48 3.78
N ALA A 145 -14.11 25.66 3.90
CA ALA A 145 -14.91 25.46 5.10
C ALA A 145 -15.89 24.30 4.90
N PRO A 146 -16.38 23.67 5.99
CA PRO A 146 -17.42 22.66 5.92
C PRO A 146 -18.63 23.12 5.07
N GLY A 147 -19.14 22.23 4.23
CA GLY A 147 -20.21 22.48 3.26
C GLY A 147 -19.72 22.90 1.86
N GLN A 148 -18.43 23.22 1.68
CA GLN A 148 -17.88 23.59 0.38
C GLN A 148 -17.36 22.38 -0.40
N VAL A 149 -17.30 22.51 -1.73
CA VAL A 149 -16.90 21.43 -2.62
C VAL A 149 -15.41 21.46 -2.92
N VAL A 150 -14.79 20.28 -3.02
CA VAL A 150 -13.44 20.04 -3.51
C VAL A 150 -13.47 19.00 -4.61
N VAL A 151 -12.57 19.15 -5.58
CA VAL A 151 -12.35 18.16 -6.64
C VAL A 151 -11.05 17.41 -6.31
N VAL A 152 -11.17 16.12 -6.03
CA VAL A 152 -10.06 15.23 -5.73
C VAL A 152 -9.78 14.36 -6.96
N ARG A 153 -8.56 14.42 -7.48
CA ARG A 153 -8.09 13.53 -8.54
C ARG A 153 -7.22 12.45 -7.92
N ALA A 154 -7.76 11.23 -7.82
CA ALA A 154 -7.05 10.07 -7.29
C ALA A 154 -6.36 9.30 -8.43
N GLU A 155 -5.15 8.81 -8.21
CA GLU A 155 -4.42 7.98 -9.19
C GLU A 155 -5.09 6.62 -9.36
N ASN A 156 -5.25 6.18 -10.60
CA ASN A 156 -5.81 4.86 -10.89
C ASN A 156 -4.73 3.79 -10.71
N LEU A 157 -4.91 2.93 -9.72
CA LEU A 157 -3.98 1.82 -9.43
C LEU A 157 -4.03 0.70 -10.49
N ASN A 158 -5.12 0.63 -11.26
CA ASN A 158 -5.29 -0.30 -12.38
C ASN A 158 -4.84 0.28 -13.73
N ALA A 159 -4.26 1.48 -13.75
CA ALA A 159 -3.80 2.07 -15.00
C ALA A 159 -2.66 1.23 -15.59
N PHE A 160 -2.93 0.59 -16.73
CA PHE A 160 -1.90 -0.10 -17.49
C PHE A 160 -0.72 0.83 -17.81
N PRO A 161 0.53 0.34 -17.71
CA PRO A 161 1.67 1.05 -18.29
C PRO A 161 1.37 1.41 -19.75
N ARG A 162 1.78 2.61 -20.18
CA ARG A 162 1.53 3.13 -21.53
C ARG A 162 2.03 2.19 -22.64
N ASP A 163 3.00 1.36 -22.31
CA ASP A 163 3.69 0.45 -23.21
C ASP A 163 3.03 -0.94 -23.27
N THR A 164 1.76 -1.06 -22.86
CA THR A 164 1.00 -2.33 -22.95
C THR A 164 0.22 -2.37 -24.27
N PRO A 165 0.26 -3.47 -25.05
CA PRO A 165 -0.24 -3.50 -26.44
C PRO A 165 -1.76 -3.26 -26.59
N LEU A 166 -2.51 -3.40 -25.50
CA LEU A 166 -3.97 -3.24 -25.43
C LEU A 166 -4.38 -2.26 -24.33
N ALA A 167 -3.46 -1.40 -23.86
CA ALA A 167 -3.85 -0.33 -22.94
C ALA A 167 -4.82 0.60 -23.66
N ALA A 168 -6.12 0.45 -23.37
CA ALA A 168 -7.05 1.55 -23.55
C ALA A 168 -6.41 2.77 -22.86
N ALA A 169 -6.53 3.95 -23.47
CA ALA A 169 -6.08 5.21 -22.89
C ALA A 169 -6.93 5.53 -21.63
N GLY A 170 -6.84 4.69 -20.60
CA GLY A 170 -7.52 4.85 -19.34
C GLY A 170 -6.98 6.10 -18.67
N SER A 171 -7.88 6.93 -18.16
CA SER A 171 -7.49 8.09 -17.38
C SER A 171 -6.71 7.62 -16.15
N ARG A 172 -5.40 7.93 -16.12
CA ARG A 172 -4.51 7.64 -14.98
C ARG A 172 -4.98 8.28 -13.67
N GLN A 173 -5.94 9.19 -13.74
CA GLN A 173 -6.57 9.80 -12.59
C GLN A 173 -8.08 9.79 -12.76
N VAL A 174 -8.79 9.50 -11.68
CA VAL A 174 -10.24 9.62 -11.59
C VAL A 174 -10.59 10.83 -10.75
N ALA A 175 -11.51 11.66 -11.22
CA ALA A 175 -11.94 12.88 -10.54
C ALA A 175 -13.21 12.62 -9.72
N LEU A 176 -13.13 12.88 -8.42
CA LEU A 176 -14.22 12.84 -7.46
C LEU A 176 -14.58 14.27 -7.07
N ARG A 177 -15.86 14.63 -7.18
CA ARG A 177 -16.38 15.91 -6.69
C ARG A 177 -17.05 15.66 -5.34
N LEU A 178 -16.45 16.18 -4.28
CA LEU A 178 -16.80 15.84 -2.90
C LEU A 178 -17.10 17.08 -2.07
N THR A 179 -17.99 16.96 -1.09
CA THR A 179 -18.32 18.05 -0.17
C THR A 179 -17.54 17.90 1.13
N LEU A 180 -16.83 18.95 1.55
CA LEU A 180 -16.09 18.97 2.81
C LEU A 180 -17.08 18.88 3.98
N ARG A 181 -17.09 17.75 4.68
CA ARG A 181 -18.00 17.51 5.82
C ARG A 181 -17.46 18.09 7.11
N ALA A 182 -16.20 17.83 7.40
CA ALA A 182 -15.56 18.21 8.65
C ALA A 182 -14.06 18.43 8.47
N ILE A 183 -13.47 19.20 9.39
CA ILE A 183 -12.04 19.42 9.49
C ILE A 183 -11.54 18.70 10.74
N LEU A 184 -10.59 17.78 10.57
CA LEU A 184 -10.02 16.99 11.67
C LEU A 184 -8.96 17.77 12.44
N GLY A 185 -9.00 17.62 13.76
CA GLY A 185 -7.91 17.98 14.66
C GLY A 185 -6.71 17.04 14.55
N GLU A 186 -5.57 17.43 15.11
CA GLU A 186 -4.33 16.63 15.10
C GLU A 186 -4.48 15.29 15.85
N ASP A 187 -5.39 15.21 16.81
CA ASP A 187 -5.73 14.04 17.63
C ASP A 187 -6.80 13.13 17.01
N GLN A 188 -7.33 13.49 15.83
CA GLN A 188 -8.39 12.76 15.14
C GLN A 188 -7.90 12.08 13.86
N LEU A 189 -6.70 11.48 13.89
CA LEU A 189 -6.07 10.79 12.75
C LEU A 189 -5.77 11.66 11.52
N ALA A 190 -5.87 13.00 11.61
CA ALA A 190 -5.60 13.89 10.47
C ALA A 190 -4.23 13.63 9.82
N GLY A 191 -3.23 13.29 10.63
CA GLY A 191 -1.87 12.98 10.21
C GLY A 191 -1.57 11.50 9.99
N LEU A 192 -2.58 10.61 9.90
CA LEU A 192 -2.39 9.16 9.77
C LEU A 192 -1.29 8.78 8.78
N SER A 193 -0.24 8.11 9.26
CA SER A 193 0.86 7.67 8.40
C SER A 193 1.58 6.47 9.01
N LEU A 194 1.74 5.43 8.20
CA LEU A 194 2.58 4.28 8.53
C LEU A 194 4.07 4.55 8.24
N ARG A 195 4.38 5.55 7.43
CA ARG A 195 5.76 5.89 7.06
C ARG A 195 6.43 6.70 8.15
N ALA A 196 7.69 6.42 8.44
CA ALA A 196 8.55 7.23 9.32
C ALA A 196 9.05 8.51 8.62
N ASP A 197 8.16 9.27 7.97
CA ASP A 197 8.50 10.52 7.31
C ASP A 197 8.35 11.70 8.29
N PRO A 198 9.34 12.62 8.40
CA PRO A 198 9.21 13.86 9.17
C PRO A 198 8.17 14.84 8.61
N LEU A 199 7.75 14.73 7.34
CA LEU A 199 6.65 15.52 6.78
C LEU A 199 5.30 14.86 7.07
N SER A 200 4.38 15.59 7.71
CA SER A 200 3.01 15.14 7.90
C SER A 200 2.32 15.00 6.53
N PRO A 201 1.80 13.82 6.17
CA PRO A 201 1.07 13.66 4.93
C PRO A 201 -0.22 14.48 4.96
N VAL A 202 -0.67 14.89 3.77
CA VAL A 202 -1.95 15.56 3.62
C VAL A 202 -2.99 14.52 3.29
N ASN A 203 -3.68 14.02 4.31
CA ASN A 203 -4.70 12.99 4.15
C ASN A 203 -6.09 13.58 3.86
N LEU A 204 -6.76 12.97 2.89
CA LEU A 204 -8.16 13.21 2.56
C LEU A 204 -8.93 11.91 2.79
N PHE A 205 -9.88 11.92 3.71
CA PHE A 205 -10.70 10.76 4.05
C PHE A 205 -12.01 10.83 3.27
N VAL A 206 -12.31 9.77 2.52
CA VAL A 206 -13.51 9.65 1.70
C VAL A 206 -14.18 8.31 1.97
N ASP A 207 -15.44 8.17 1.58
CA ASP A 207 -16.11 6.88 1.63
C ASP A 207 -15.38 5.85 0.74
N ARG A 208 -15.08 4.67 1.30
CA ARG A 208 -14.36 3.61 0.59
C ARG A 208 -15.16 3.13 -0.62
N THR A 209 -16.47 2.96 -0.50
CA THR A 209 -17.30 2.42 -1.58
C THR A 209 -17.31 3.37 -2.77
N ASP A 210 -17.38 4.68 -2.56
CA ASP A 210 -17.27 5.69 -3.61
C ASP A 210 -15.89 5.69 -4.29
N LEU A 211 -14.80 5.61 -3.52
CA LEU A 211 -13.46 5.56 -4.07
C LEU A 211 -13.22 4.27 -4.88
N CYS A 212 -13.61 3.12 -4.33
CA CYS A 212 -13.57 1.82 -5.01
C CYS A 212 -14.36 1.84 -6.32
N ARG A 213 -15.59 2.37 -6.30
CA ARG A 213 -16.43 2.47 -7.51
C ARG A 213 -15.78 3.35 -8.57
N ALA A 214 -15.23 4.49 -8.16
CA ALA A 214 -14.56 5.42 -9.06
C ALA A 214 -13.30 4.81 -9.70
N LEU A 215 -12.56 3.98 -8.95
CA LEU A 215 -11.34 3.33 -9.42
C LEU A 215 -11.57 1.96 -10.08
N GLU A 216 -12.82 1.51 -10.22
CA GLU A 216 -13.17 0.16 -10.71
C GLU A 216 -12.50 -0.96 -9.90
N LEU A 217 -12.43 -0.75 -8.57
CA LEU A 217 -11.79 -1.63 -7.59
C LEU A 217 -12.80 -2.09 -6.53
N PRO A 218 -13.79 -2.94 -6.89
CA PRO A 218 -14.86 -3.32 -5.98
C PRO A 218 -14.32 -4.07 -4.76
N ASP A 219 -14.64 -3.57 -3.57
CA ASP A 219 -14.31 -4.18 -2.28
C ASP A 219 -12.81 -4.53 -2.11
N ARG A 220 -11.92 -3.73 -2.71
CA ARG A 220 -10.48 -3.88 -2.59
C ARG A 220 -9.89 -2.83 -1.64
N VAL A 221 -8.91 -3.25 -0.84
CA VAL A 221 -8.11 -2.39 0.05
C VAL A 221 -6.64 -2.73 -0.10
N ASN A 222 -5.74 -1.79 0.21
CA ASN A 222 -4.30 -2.03 0.17
C ASN A 222 -3.61 -1.82 1.51
N ARG A 223 -4.36 -1.48 2.55
CA ARG A 223 -3.87 -1.40 3.93
C ARG A 223 -4.93 -1.97 4.86
N ILE A 224 -4.51 -2.78 5.81
CA ILE A 224 -5.35 -3.19 6.94
C ILE A 224 -4.64 -2.71 8.20
N LEU A 225 -5.34 -1.91 8.99
CA LEU A 225 -4.87 -1.40 10.27
C LEU A 225 -5.49 -2.22 11.40
N LEU A 226 -4.71 -2.52 12.45
CA LEU A 226 -5.19 -3.25 13.62
C LEU A 226 -4.80 -2.54 14.92
N ALA A 227 -5.74 -2.54 15.88
CA ALA A 227 -5.52 -2.10 17.25
C ALA A 227 -5.40 -3.32 18.17
N ALA A 228 -4.20 -3.89 18.25
CA ALA A 228 -3.90 -5.09 19.02
C ALA A 228 -2.58 -4.93 19.78
N PRO A 229 -2.51 -4.09 20.84
CA PRO A 229 -1.26 -3.77 21.52
C PRO A 229 -0.60 -4.97 22.24
N ALA A 230 -1.39 -6.00 22.56
CA ALA A 230 -0.91 -7.21 23.26
C ALA A 230 -0.63 -8.39 22.31
N ALA A 231 -0.87 -8.24 21.01
CA ALA A 231 -0.55 -9.29 20.04
C ALA A 231 0.94 -9.20 19.66
N THR A 232 1.60 -10.35 19.54
CA THR A 232 2.95 -10.42 18.97
C THR A 232 2.88 -10.53 17.45
N ASP A 233 3.98 -10.22 16.77
CA ASP A 233 4.10 -10.34 15.32
C ASP A 233 3.85 -11.78 14.84
N GLU A 234 4.29 -12.78 15.60
CA GLU A 234 4.07 -14.20 15.27
C GLU A 234 2.59 -14.58 15.38
N ALA A 235 1.90 -14.11 16.42
CA ALA A 235 0.47 -14.33 16.58
C ALA A 235 -0.33 -13.66 15.44
N MET A 236 0.11 -12.46 15.01
CA MET A 236 -0.47 -11.75 13.88
C MET A 236 -0.28 -12.50 12.57
N ALA A 237 0.95 -12.98 12.31
CA ALA A 237 1.27 -13.77 11.13
C ALA A 237 0.47 -15.08 11.08
N ALA A 238 0.38 -15.80 12.21
CA ALA A 238 -0.43 -17.01 12.32
C ALA A 238 -1.92 -16.74 12.11
N ALA A 239 -2.44 -15.63 12.62
CA ALA A 239 -3.82 -15.22 12.38
C ALA A 239 -4.08 -14.91 10.91
N LEU A 240 -3.18 -14.17 10.24
CA LEU A 240 -3.29 -13.88 8.82
C LEU A 240 -3.25 -15.16 7.97
N ALA A 241 -2.26 -16.03 8.21
CA ALA A 241 -2.09 -17.30 7.50
C ALA A 241 -3.30 -18.23 7.61
N ALA A 242 -4.02 -18.19 8.74
CA ALA A 242 -5.22 -18.99 8.95
C ALA A 242 -6.52 -18.31 8.49
N THR A 243 -6.45 -17.05 8.04
CA THR A 243 -7.64 -16.25 7.70
C THR A 243 -7.75 -15.97 6.22
N TRP A 244 -6.64 -15.66 5.55
CA TRP A 244 -6.63 -15.28 4.13
C TRP A 244 -7.16 -16.39 3.20
N ARG A 245 -7.64 -15.98 2.04
CA ARG A 245 -8.21 -16.80 0.96
C ARG A 245 -7.50 -16.48 -0.35
N LEU A 246 -7.71 -17.32 -1.37
CA LEU A 246 -7.15 -17.11 -2.71
C LEU A 246 -7.56 -15.73 -3.29
N ASP A 247 -8.82 -15.33 -3.15
CA ASP A 247 -9.31 -14.01 -3.61
C ASP A 247 -8.60 -12.83 -2.93
N ASP A 248 -8.09 -13.02 -1.69
CA ASP A 248 -7.32 -11.96 -1.01
C ASP A 248 -5.98 -11.67 -1.68
N VAL A 249 -5.48 -12.59 -2.50
CA VAL A 249 -4.24 -12.39 -3.28
C VAL A 249 -4.49 -12.35 -4.78
N GLY A 250 -5.75 -12.16 -5.18
CA GLY A 250 -6.15 -12.08 -6.58
C GLY A 250 -6.04 -13.41 -7.31
N LEU A 251 -6.18 -14.53 -6.60
CA LEU A 251 -6.23 -15.87 -7.18
C LEU A 251 -7.66 -16.39 -7.17
N ASP A 252 -8.09 -17.00 -8.28
CA ASP A 252 -9.41 -17.59 -8.44
C ASP A 252 -9.28 -19.05 -8.91
N LEU A 253 -9.87 -19.97 -8.16
CA LEU A 253 -9.85 -21.40 -8.43
C LEU A 253 -11.23 -21.85 -8.89
N ARG A 254 -11.33 -22.26 -10.15
CA ARG A 254 -12.59 -22.70 -10.77
C ARG A 254 -12.57 -24.19 -11.06
N GLU A 255 -13.57 -24.91 -10.59
CA GLU A 255 -13.79 -26.30 -10.98
C GLU A 255 -14.34 -26.37 -12.41
N ARG A 256 -13.84 -27.34 -13.18
CA ARG A 256 -14.25 -27.62 -14.56
C ARG A 256 -14.44 -29.12 -14.75
N ALA A 257 -15.16 -29.51 -15.81
CA ALA A 257 -15.24 -30.91 -16.19
C ALA A 257 -13.82 -31.41 -16.55
N GLY A 258 -13.25 -32.26 -15.71
CA GLY A 258 -11.89 -32.80 -15.89
C GLY A 258 -10.79 -32.17 -15.03
N GLY A 259 -11.09 -31.25 -14.11
CA GLY A 259 -10.10 -30.75 -13.15
C GLY A 259 -10.42 -29.35 -12.59
N CYS A 260 -9.38 -28.65 -12.16
CA CYS A 260 -9.48 -27.28 -11.64
C CYS A 260 -8.60 -26.34 -12.45
N THR A 261 -9.04 -25.09 -12.61
CA THR A 261 -8.26 -24.02 -13.24
C THR A 261 -7.97 -22.95 -12.20
N LEU A 262 -6.68 -22.72 -11.91
CA LEU A 262 -6.22 -21.61 -11.08
C LEU A 262 -5.87 -20.42 -11.97
N THR A 263 -6.49 -19.28 -11.73
CA THR A 263 -6.28 -18.03 -12.48
C THR A 263 -5.84 -16.91 -11.55
N SER A 264 -5.19 -15.88 -12.11
CA SER A 264 -4.74 -14.68 -11.39
C SER A 264 -5.39 -13.44 -12.01
N GLU A 265 -5.74 -12.45 -11.19
CA GLU A 265 -6.11 -11.11 -11.66
C GLU A 265 -4.93 -10.37 -12.29
N ARG A 266 -3.70 -10.82 -12.03
CA ARG A 266 -2.47 -10.26 -12.59
C ARG A 266 -2.11 -10.94 -13.90
N ILE A 267 -1.31 -10.23 -14.71
CA ILE A 267 -0.80 -10.73 -16.00
C ILE A 267 -0.02 -12.05 -15.83
N PHE A 268 0.71 -12.21 -14.72
CA PHE A 268 1.49 -13.40 -14.44
C PHE A 268 1.12 -14.02 -13.09
N LEU A 269 1.19 -15.34 -13.02
CA LEU A 269 1.21 -16.09 -11.76
C LEU A 269 2.61 -16.00 -11.14
N ASP A 270 2.69 -15.70 -9.86
CA ASP A 270 3.96 -15.68 -9.13
C ASP A 270 4.58 -17.08 -9.09
N ALA A 271 5.92 -17.15 -9.11
CA ALA A 271 6.65 -18.41 -9.05
C ALA A 271 6.30 -19.25 -7.80
N GLU A 272 5.98 -18.61 -6.68
CA GLU A 272 5.52 -19.28 -5.45
C GLU A 272 4.19 -20.02 -5.66
N VAL A 273 3.25 -19.38 -6.38
CA VAL A 273 1.93 -19.96 -6.67
C VAL A 273 2.08 -21.13 -7.65
N GLN A 274 2.91 -20.98 -8.67
CA GLN A 274 3.22 -22.05 -9.61
C GLN A 274 3.84 -23.26 -8.90
N ARG A 275 4.83 -23.03 -8.02
CA ARG A 275 5.44 -24.11 -7.22
C ARG A 275 4.45 -24.80 -6.30
N ALA A 276 3.57 -24.04 -5.64
CA ALA A 276 2.53 -24.62 -4.78
C ALA A 276 1.54 -25.46 -5.58
N ALA A 277 1.12 -25.00 -6.77
CA ALA A 277 0.23 -25.74 -7.65
C ALA A 277 0.88 -27.05 -8.15
N ALA A 278 2.13 -26.99 -8.63
CA ALA A 278 2.88 -28.16 -9.08
C ALA A 278 3.14 -29.19 -7.97
N ALA A 279 3.29 -28.74 -6.72
CA ALA A 279 3.43 -29.63 -5.56
C ALA A 279 2.12 -30.35 -5.19
N LEU A 280 0.96 -29.74 -5.50
CA LEU A 280 -0.35 -30.34 -5.28
C LEU A 280 -0.72 -31.33 -6.38
N ASP A 281 -0.43 -30.97 -7.64
CA ASP A 281 -0.65 -31.81 -8.80
C ASP A 281 0.51 -31.66 -9.80
N PRO A 282 1.44 -32.62 -9.84
CA PRO A 282 2.55 -32.62 -10.80
C PRO A 282 2.09 -32.72 -12.27
N ALA A 283 0.84 -33.12 -12.52
CA ALA A 283 0.26 -33.15 -13.86
C ALA A 283 -0.48 -31.84 -14.23
N ALA A 284 -0.49 -30.85 -13.33
CA ALA A 284 -1.08 -29.55 -13.62
C ALA A 284 -0.30 -28.87 -14.75
N ALA A 285 -1.02 -28.56 -15.83
CA ALA A 285 -0.44 -27.84 -16.94
C ALA A 285 -0.50 -26.32 -16.71
N THR A 286 0.62 -25.65 -16.99
CA THR A 286 0.71 -24.20 -17.07
C THR A 286 0.23 -23.73 -18.43
N VAL A 287 -0.59 -22.68 -18.45
CA VAL A 287 -1.06 -22.05 -19.69
C VAL A 287 -0.82 -20.54 -19.56
N LEU A 288 0.02 -19.99 -20.43
CA LEU A 288 0.28 -18.55 -20.53
C LEU A 288 -0.09 -18.07 -21.93
N THR A 289 -1.16 -17.30 -22.05
CA THR A 289 -1.55 -16.65 -23.31
C THR A 289 -1.06 -15.21 -23.30
N TYR A 290 -0.29 -14.85 -24.33
CA TYR A 290 0.30 -13.52 -24.48
C TYR A 290 -0.01 -12.94 -25.86
N PHE A 291 -0.14 -11.61 -25.93
CA PHE A 291 -0.36 -10.90 -27.17
C PHE A 291 0.96 -10.63 -27.89
N VAL A 292 1.03 -10.99 -29.18
CA VAL A 292 2.16 -10.72 -30.05
C VAL A 292 1.76 -9.72 -31.13
N THR A 293 2.67 -8.80 -31.43
CA THR A 293 2.43 -7.73 -32.39
C THR A 293 2.22 -8.27 -33.80
N ALA A 294 2.97 -9.32 -34.16
CA ALA A 294 2.82 -10.00 -35.42
C ALA A 294 3.48 -11.38 -35.43
N ILE A 295 2.98 -12.24 -36.32
CA ILE A 295 3.61 -13.50 -36.70
C ILE A 295 3.85 -13.44 -38.20
N GLY A 296 5.08 -13.65 -38.64
CA GLY A 296 5.47 -13.49 -40.04
C GLY A 296 6.24 -14.67 -40.61
N ARG A 297 6.27 -14.73 -41.94
CA ARG A 297 7.11 -15.64 -42.71
C ARG A 297 7.37 -15.07 -44.10
N ALA A 298 8.63 -15.03 -44.52
CA ALA A 298 9.03 -14.76 -45.92
C ALA A 298 8.35 -13.53 -46.57
N GLY A 299 8.14 -12.46 -45.79
CA GLY A 299 7.50 -11.22 -46.25
C GLY A 299 5.97 -11.17 -46.12
N CYS A 300 5.31 -12.26 -45.70
CA CYS A 300 3.91 -12.28 -45.28
C CYS A 300 3.83 -12.11 -43.76
N GLU A 301 2.80 -11.41 -43.28
CA GLU A 301 2.65 -11.08 -41.85
C GLU A 301 1.17 -11.06 -41.46
N SER A 302 0.86 -11.77 -40.37
CA SER A 302 -0.43 -11.69 -39.69
C SER A 302 -0.24 -10.82 -38.43
N PRO A 303 -0.79 -9.59 -38.40
CA PRO A 303 -0.69 -8.71 -37.25
C PRO A 303 -1.62 -9.17 -36.11
N PHE A 304 -1.30 -8.74 -34.89
CA PHE A 304 -2.16 -8.84 -33.69
C PHE A 304 -2.67 -10.25 -33.40
N ALA A 305 -1.78 -11.13 -32.97
CA ALA A 305 -2.12 -12.51 -32.62
C ALA A 305 -1.96 -12.76 -31.11
N PHE A 306 -2.56 -13.85 -30.64
CA PHE A 306 -2.30 -14.40 -29.32
C PHE A 306 -1.52 -15.71 -29.47
N ILE A 307 -0.42 -15.83 -28.75
CA ILE A 307 0.34 -17.07 -28.62
C ILE A 307 0.10 -17.66 -27.23
N THR A 308 0.02 -18.98 -27.14
CA THR A 308 -0.13 -19.67 -25.86
C THR A 308 1.04 -20.61 -25.65
N GLY A 309 1.81 -20.38 -24.59
CA GLY A 309 2.80 -21.33 -24.09
C GLY A 309 2.13 -22.29 -23.11
N THR A 310 2.36 -23.59 -23.29
CA THR A 310 1.85 -24.61 -22.38
C THR A 310 2.75 -25.84 -22.35
N ASP A 311 2.81 -26.49 -21.20
CA ASP A 311 3.43 -27.80 -20.95
C ASP A 311 2.39 -28.95 -20.99
N ALA A 312 1.17 -28.66 -21.44
CA ALA A 312 0.09 -29.62 -21.39
C ALA A 312 0.28 -30.76 -22.39
N ALA A 313 0.18 -31.99 -21.90
CA ALA A 313 0.34 -33.20 -22.70
C ALA A 313 -0.74 -33.41 -23.81
N TRP A 314 -1.81 -32.61 -23.82
CA TRP A 314 -2.84 -32.66 -24.88
C TRP A 314 -2.41 -31.93 -26.16
N LEU A 315 -1.37 -31.08 -26.11
CA LEU A 315 -0.80 -30.50 -27.30
C LEU A 315 0.03 -31.60 -28.00
N HIS A 316 -0.50 -32.10 -29.12
CA HIS A 316 0.06 -33.28 -29.79
C HIS A 316 1.49 -33.02 -30.32
N GLY A 317 2.42 -33.90 -29.95
CA GLY A 317 3.79 -33.96 -30.49
C GLY A 317 4.82 -33.34 -29.55
N ASP A 318 6.03 -33.90 -29.54
CA ASP A 318 7.19 -33.25 -28.93
C ASP A 318 7.57 -32.07 -29.84
N LEU A 319 7.11 -30.87 -29.47
CA LEU A 319 7.39 -29.63 -30.20
C LEU A 319 8.84 -29.17 -29.95
N GLY A 320 9.52 -29.70 -28.93
CA GLY A 320 10.77 -29.13 -28.44
C GLY A 320 10.62 -27.68 -27.96
N ASP A 321 11.74 -27.01 -27.72
CA ASP A 321 11.74 -25.64 -27.18
C ASP A 321 11.31 -24.57 -28.21
N ASP A 322 11.45 -24.86 -29.51
CA ASP A 322 11.24 -23.90 -30.62
C ASP A 322 10.04 -24.27 -31.52
N GLY A 323 9.28 -25.30 -31.19
CA GLY A 323 8.13 -25.73 -31.98
C GLY A 323 6.87 -24.91 -31.70
N VAL A 324 6.09 -24.64 -32.75
CA VAL A 324 4.81 -23.94 -32.64
C VAL A 324 3.74 -24.67 -33.45
N VAL A 325 2.54 -24.77 -32.87
CA VAL A 325 1.35 -25.24 -33.59
C VAL A 325 0.51 -24.03 -33.94
N VAL A 326 0.19 -23.89 -35.22
CA VAL A 326 -0.70 -22.84 -35.73
C VAL A 326 -2.02 -23.44 -36.20
N ASN A 327 -3.10 -22.69 -36.10
CA ASN A 327 -4.38 -23.11 -36.67
C ASN A 327 -4.31 -23.05 -38.22
N ARG A 328 -5.26 -23.73 -38.88
CA ARG A 328 -5.31 -23.79 -40.35
C ARG A 328 -5.41 -22.42 -41.00
N TRP A 329 -6.14 -21.50 -40.37
CA TRP A 329 -6.32 -20.14 -40.89
C TRP A 329 -4.99 -19.37 -40.97
N LEU A 330 -4.20 -19.37 -39.89
CA LEU A 330 -2.89 -18.71 -39.86
C LEU A 330 -1.89 -19.41 -40.79
N ALA A 331 -1.99 -20.73 -40.94
CA ALA A 331 -1.17 -21.49 -41.87
C ALA A 331 -1.46 -21.10 -43.33
N ASP A 332 -2.74 -20.97 -43.70
CA ASP A 332 -3.14 -20.58 -45.04
C ASP A 332 -2.78 -19.11 -45.33
N ASP A 333 -2.93 -18.21 -44.33
CA ASP A 333 -2.60 -16.78 -44.45
C ASP A 333 -1.10 -16.51 -44.61
N LEU A 334 -0.26 -17.24 -43.86
CA LEU A 334 1.21 -17.16 -43.97
C LEU A 334 1.79 -18.10 -45.04
N ALA A 335 0.94 -18.84 -45.76
CA ALA A 335 1.31 -19.90 -46.68
C ALA A 335 2.38 -20.84 -46.07
N CYS A 336 2.12 -21.37 -44.87
CA CYS A 336 3.04 -22.22 -44.12
C CYS A 336 2.56 -23.64 -43.83
N GLY A 337 3.52 -24.54 -43.64
CA GLY A 337 3.33 -25.95 -43.35
C GLY A 337 4.34 -26.48 -42.32
N PRO A 338 4.22 -27.78 -41.93
CA PRO A 338 5.12 -28.39 -40.96
C PRO A 338 6.58 -28.33 -41.40
N GLY A 339 7.47 -27.89 -40.49
CA GLY A 339 8.91 -27.75 -40.74
C GLY A 339 9.35 -26.33 -41.16
N ASP A 340 8.40 -25.43 -41.38
CA ASP A 340 8.70 -24.03 -41.72
C ASP A 340 8.99 -23.18 -40.47
N THR A 341 9.84 -22.16 -40.64
CA THR A 341 10.18 -21.19 -39.59
C THR A 341 9.24 -19.98 -39.63
N LEU A 342 8.75 -19.57 -38.46
CA LEU A 342 7.93 -18.37 -38.28
C LEU A 342 8.67 -17.36 -37.40
N ASP A 343 8.57 -16.08 -37.76
CA ASP A 343 9.09 -14.96 -36.99
C ASP A 343 7.99 -14.42 -36.08
N ILE A 344 8.18 -14.52 -34.76
CA ILE A 344 7.22 -14.01 -33.78
C ILE A 344 7.74 -12.69 -33.20
N ARG A 345 6.99 -11.61 -33.39
CA ARG A 345 7.32 -10.28 -32.86
C ARG A 345 6.56 -10.00 -31.59
N TYR A 346 7.27 -10.07 -30.47
CA TYR A 346 6.76 -9.64 -29.18
C TYR A 346 6.77 -8.11 -29.08
N LEU A 347 5.86 -7.56 -28.28
CA LEU A 347 5.94 -6.14 -27.96
C LEU A 347 7.19 -5.89 -27.11
N ALA A 348 8.15 -5.15 -27.66
CA ALA A 348 9.28 -4.63 -26.90
C ALA A 348 8.80 -3.43 -26.07
N VAL A 349 8.98 -3.52 -24.75
CA VAL A 349 8.88 -2.38 -23.81
C VAL A 349 10.24 -1.72 -23.71
#